data_AF-A0A8C1Z6Y3-F1
#
_entry.id   AF-A0A8C1Z6Y3-F1
#
_cell.length_a   1.000
_cell.length_b   1.000
_cell.length_c   1.000
_cell.angle_alpha   90.00
_cell.angle_beta   90.00
_cell.angle_gamma   90.00
#
_symmetry.space_group_name_H-M   'P 1'
#
loop_
_entity.id
_entity.type
_entity.pdbx_description
1 polymer ?
#
loop_
_entity_poly.entity_id
_entity_poly.type
_entity_poly.pdbx_seq_one_letter_code
_entity_poly.pdbx_strand_id
1 'polypeptide(L)'
;DSCSVLFRSLTVVHFHAPWAPQCSQMNDVMAELAKEHKHTMFVKLEAEAVPEVSEKYEITSVPTFLLFKGGEKIDRLDGAHAPELTNKVQRLGSGGGGAARAGDVPKEDLNERLKRLINAAPCMLFMKGSPQEPRCGFSRQIVQILKDHNVQYSSFDILSDEEVRQGLKTYSNWPTYPQVYVSGELLGGLDIIKELVESGELENTFPKTVSLENRLKSLINKSPVMLFMKGNKEAAKCGFSRQILEIMNSAGVEYETFDILGDEEVRQGLKTYSNWPTFPQLYVKGELIGGLDIVKELKENGELASVLKGEN
;
A
#
# COMPACT_ATOMS: atom_id res chain seq x y z
N ASP A 1 38.31 9.20 35.84
CA ASP A 1 37.37 9.88 34.91
C ASP A 1 37.21 9.27 33.52
N SER A 2 37.84 8.14 33.19
CA SER A 2 37.66 7.46 31.89
C SER A 2 36.51 6.42 31.87
N CYS A 3 35.96 6.08 33.03
CA CYS A 3 34.96 5.01 33.18
C CYS A 3 33.52 5.49 32.88
N SER A 4 33.25 6.79 33.03
CA SER A 4 31.93 7.40 32.77
C SER A 4 31.62 7.63 31.27
N VAL A 5 32.64 7.62 30.40
CA VAL A 5 32.48 7.81 28.95
C VAL A 5 32.04 6.51 28.26
N LEU A 6 32.44 5.35 28.77
CA LEU A 6 32.08 4.03 28.22
C LEU A 6 30.59 3.69 28.36
N PHE A 7 29.89 4.31 29.33
CA PHE A 7 28.47 4.03 29.58
C PHE A 7 27.51 4.65 28.56
N ARG A 8 27.99 5.45 27.60
CA ARG A 8 27.15 6.09 26.57
C ARG A 8 27.54 5.78 25.13
N SER A 9 28.68 5.10 24.92
CA SER A 9 29.14 4.70 23.58
C SER A 9 28.33 3.53 23.04
N LEU A 10 28.00 3.59 21.75
CA LEU A 10 27.40 2.47 21.03
C LEU A 10 28.39 1.31 20.99
N THR A 11 27.93 0.07 21.21
CA THR A 11 28.70 -1.15 21.05
C THR A 11 28.03 -2.05 20.03
N VAL A 12 28.74 -2.47 18.99
CA VAL A 12 28.24 -3.36 17.94
C VAL A 12 28.94 -4.71 18.11
N VAL A 13 28.18 -5.76 18.39
CA VAL A 13 28.67 -7.13 18.59
C VAL A 13 28.31 -7.98 17.37
N HIS A 14 29.30 -8.43 16.62
CA HIS A 14 29.16 -9.33 15.48
C HIS A 14 29.37 -10.79 15.90
N PHE A 15 28.28 -11.55 15.95
CA PHE A 15 28.27 -13.00 16.07
C PHE A 15 28.63 -13.60 14.71
N HIS A 16 29.80 -14.22 14.64
CA HIS A 16 30.36 -14.76 13.40
C HIS A 16 30.73 -16.23 13.52
N ALA A 17 31.01 -16.86 12.38
CA ALA A 17 31.65 -18.17 12.32
C ALA A 17 32.75 -18.17 11.25
N PRO A 18 33.92 -18.79 11.51
CA PRO A 18 35.06 -18.77 10.58
C PRO A 18 34.78 -19.52 9.27
N TRP A 19 33.86 -20.49 9.30
CA TRP A 19 33.48 -21.29 8.14
C TRP A 19 32.50 -20.55 7.19
N ALA A 20 31.91 -19.42 7.61
CA ALA A 20 30.91 -18.69 6.83
C ALA A 20 31.56 -17.57 5.98
N PRO A 21 31.58 -17.66 4.63
CA PRO A 21 32.23 -16.67 3.77
C PRO A 21 31.69 -15.25 3.96
N GLN A 22 30.40 -15.12 4.21
CA GLN A 22 29.72 -13.84 4.44
C GLN A 22 30.18 -13.16 5.73
N CYS A 23 30.63 -13.92 6.74
CA CYS A 23 31.23 -13.37 7.95
C CYS A 23 32.58 -12.68 7.65
N SER A 24 33.37 -13.21 6.71
CA SER A 24 34.63 -12.58 6.30
C SER A 24 34.37 -11.21 5.68
N GLN A 25 33.42 -11.11 4.76
CA GLN A 25 33.03 -9.84 4.15
C GLN A 25 32.57 -8.82 5.20
N MET A 26 31.73 -9.25 6.14
CA MET A 26 31.25 -8.36 7.19
C MET A 26 32.30 -7.99 8.23
N ASN A 27 33.35 -8.80 8.40
CA ASN A 27 34.50 -8.42 9.21
C ASN A 27 35.24 -7.22 8.62
N ASP A 28 35.37 -7.14 7.29
CA ASP A 28 35.96 -5.99 6.61
C ASP A 28 35.10 -4.73 6.79
N VAL A 29 33.78 -4.87 6.68
CA VAL A 29 32.82 -3.78 6.94
C VAL A 29 32.94 -3.27 8.39
N MET A 30 32.98 -4.18 9.37
CA MET A 30 33.19 -3.83 10.78
C MET A 30 34.53 -3.10 11.01
N ALA A 31 35.58 -3.49 10.29
CA ALA A 31 36.90 -2.85 10.37
C ALA A 31 36.89 -1.43 9.80
N GLU A 32 36.21 -1.19 8.67
CA GLU A 32 36.06 0.16 8.10
C GLU A 32 35.20 1.05 9.00
N LEU A 33 34.07 0.55 9.51
CA LEU A 33 33.21 1.30 10.43
C LEU A 33 33.94 1.67 11.73
N ALA A 34 34.81 0.80 12.25
CA ALA A 34 35.65 1.10 13.41
C ALA A 34 36.70 2.21 13.13
N LYS A 35 37.12 2.38 11.87
CA LYS A 35 38.00 3.51 11.48
C LYS A 35 37.22 4.82 11.49
N GLU A 36 36.01 4.83 10.96
CA GLU A 36 35.18 6.04 10.81
C GLU A 36 34.50 6.47 12.12
N HIS A 37 34.08 5.52 12.96
CA HIS A 37 33.28 5.80 14.16
C HIS A 37 34.06 5.59 15.46
N LYS A 38 34.95 6.54 15.79
CA LYS A 38 35.86 6.46 16.97
C LYS A 38 35.18 6.38 18.34
N HIS A 39 33.90 6.74 18.43
CA HIS A 39 33.10 6.68 19.66
C HIS A 39 32.17 5.45 19.72
N THR A 40 32.27 4.54 18.76
CA THR A 40 31.55 3.27 18.73
C THR A 40 32.54 2.13 18.97
N MET A 41 32.20 1.22 19.86
CA MET A 41 32.94 -0.01 20.10
C MET A 41 32.45 -1.10 19.16
N PHE A 42 33.36 -1.83 18.52
CA PHE A 42 33.05 -2.94 17.64
C PHE A 42 33.67 -4.21 18.20
N VAL A 43 32.87 -5.23 18.45
CA VAL A 43 33.25 -6.51 19.05
C VAL A 43 32.89 -7.61 18.08
N LYS A 44 33.80 -8.57 17.92
CA LYS A 44 33.56 -9.80 17.18
C LYS A 44 33.53 -10.95 18.17
N LEU A 45 32.59 -11.85 18.01
CA LEU A 45 32.37 -12.94 18.92
C LEU A 45 31.94 -14.16 18.11
N GLU A 46 32.66 -15.26 18.28
CA GLU A 46 32.39 -16.48 17.54
C GLU A 46 31.19 -17.19 18.18
N ALA A 47 30.10 -17.34 17.42
CA ALA A 47 28.82 -17.79 17.97
C ALA A 47 28.91 -19.18 18.61
N GLU A 48 29.73 -20.06 18.05
CA GLU A 48 29.96 -21.43 18.54
C GLU A 48 30.89 -21.49 19.76
N ALA A 49 31.75 -20.49 19.97
CA ALA A 49 32.67 -20.43 21.10
C ALA A 49 31.99 -19.96 22.41
N VAL A 50 30.77 -19.42 22.31
CA VAL A 50 30.01 -18.82 23.42
C VAL A 50 28.53 -19.22 23.39
N PRO A 51 28.21 -20.52 23.48
CA PRO A 51 26.86 -21.04 23.27
C PRO A 51 25.82 -20.43 24.24
N GLU A 52 26.18 -20.19 25.51
CA GLU A 52 25.28 -19.57 26.50
C GLU A 52 24.87 -18.15 26.11
N VAL A 53 25.80 -17.37 25.53
CA VAL A 53 25.54 -16.01 25.08
C VAL A 53 24.71 -16.04 23.79
N SER A 54 25.05 -16.95 22.87
CA SER A 54 24.31 -17.16 21.63
C SER A 54 22.86 -17.57 21.91
N GLU A 55 22.62 -18.49 22.85
CA GLU A 55 21.28 -18.89 23.28
C GLU A 55 20.52 -17.74 23.94
N LYS A 56 21.16 -17.03 24.89
CA LYS A 56 20.56 -15.87 25.57
C LYS A 56 20.07 -14.79 24.60
N TYR A 57 20.77 -14.61 23.48
CA TYR A 57 20.41 -13.62 22.47
C TYR A 57 19.73 -14.22 21.23
N GLU A 58 19.33 -15.49 21.28
CA GLU A 58 18.63 -16.20 20.20
C GLU A 58 19.36 -16.09 18.86
N ILE A 59 20.67 -16.37 18.88
CA ILE A 59 21.53 -16.38 17.70
C ILE A 59 21.36 -17.73 17.00
N THR A 60 20.60 -17.74 15.91
CA THR A 60 20.26 -18.94 15.14
C THR A 60 20.94 -19.00 13.78
N SER A 61 21.59 -17.91 13.36
CA SER A 61 22.35 -17.82 12.12
C SER A 61 23.54 -16.87 12.31
N VAL A 62 24.51 -16.96 11.40
CA VAL A 62 25.67 -16.06 11.32
C VAL A 62 25.82 -15.58 9.88
N PRO A 63 26.20 -14.31 9.63
CA PRO A 63 26.53 -13.29 10.63
C PRO A 63 25.28 -12.66 11.27
N THR A 64 25.33 -12.37 12.58
CA THR A 64 24.31 -11.58 13.30
C THR A 64 24.99 -10.46 14.08
N PHE A 65 24.40 -9.27 14.09
CA PHE A 65 24.91 -8.08 14.77
C PHE A 65 23.92 -7.63 15.84
N LEU A 66 24.41 -7.44 17.06
CA LEU A 66 23.64 -6.85 18.16
C LEU A 66 24.24 -5.49 18.50
N LEU A 67 23.40 -4.46 18.62
CA LEU A 67 23.83 -3.13 18.98
C LEU A 67 23.39 -2.83 20.40
N PHE A 68 24.32 -2.35 21.23
CA PHE A 68 24.11 -2.03 22.63
C PHE A 68 24.47 -0.57 22.91
N LYS A 69 23.76 0.05 23.85
CA LYS A 69 24.12 1.37 24.38
C LYS A 69 23.81 1.40 25.87
N GLY A 70 24.78 1.76 26.69
CA GLY A 70 24.62 1.72 28.16
C GLY A 70 24.35 0.32 28.74
N GLY A 71 24.77 -0.75 28.05
CA GLY A 71 24.56 -2.14 28.48
C GLY A 71 23.22 -2.76 28.05
N GLU A 72 22.31 -1.97 27.47
CA GLU A 72 21.05 -2.47 26.93
C GLU A 72 21.16 -2.77 25.44
N LYS A 73 20.56 -3.87 24.98
CA LYS A 73 20.43 -4.19 23.55
C LYS A 73 19.41 -3.25 22.94
N ILE A 74 19.84 -2.39 22.02
CA ILE A 74 19.01 -1.37 21.39
C ILE A 74 18.64 -1.70 19.94
N ASP A 75 19.36 -2.59 19.26
CA ASP A 75 19.05 -3.01 17.88
C ASP A 75 19.66 -4.39 17.56
N ARG A 76 19.17 -5.04 16.49
CA ARG A 76 19.65 -6.32 15.96
C ARG A 76 19.62 -6.28 14.42
N LEU A 77 20.56 -6.98 13.81
CA LEU A 77 20.61 -7.22 12.37
C LEU A 77 21.05 -8.67 12.12
N ASP A 78 20.24 -9.44 11.41
CA ASP A 78 20.58 -10.80 11.00
C ASP A 78 20.98 -10.82 9.52
N GLY A 79 22.04 -11.55 9.18
CA GLY A 79 22.54 -11.67 7.83
C GLY A 79 23.54 -10.59 7.40
N ALA A 80 24.13 -10.79 6.22
CA ALA A 80 25.22 -9.97 5.69
C ALA A 80 24.71 -8.75 4.91
N HIS A 81 24.10 -7.80 5.62
CA HIS A 81 23.55 -6.57 5.04
C HIS A 81 24.41 -5.35 5.38
N ALA A 82 25.54 -5.19 4.68
CA ALA A 82 26.51 -4.12 4.94
C ALA A 82 25.93 -2.69 4.94
N PRO A 83 25.11 -2.27 3.95
CA PRO A 83 24.56 -0.91 3.95
C PRO A 83 23.65 -0.64 5.15
N GLU A 84 22.88 -1.63 5.58
CA GLU A 84 21.97 -1.49 6.72
C GLU A 84 22.74 -1.38 8.04
N LEU A 85 23.80 -2.19 8.21
CA LEU A 85 24.69 -2.08 9.37
C LEU A 85 25.33 -0.69 9.46
N THR A 86 25.84 -0.17 8.35
CA THR A 86 26.43 1.18 8.26
C THR A 86 25.43 2.26 8.68
N ASN A 87 24.20 2.21 8.15
CA ASN A 87 23.15 3.17 8.49
C ASN A 87 22.79 3.12 9.98
N LYS A 88 22.67 1.92 10.56
CA LYS A 88 22.38 1.73 12.00
C LYS A 88 23.48 2.34 12.87
N VAL A 89 24.75 2.10 12.52
CA VAL A 89 25.91 2.64 13.24
C VAL A 89 25.96 4.17 13.16
N GLN A 90 25.77 4.75 11.97
CA GLN A 90 25.78 6.21 11.78
C GLN A 90 24.68 6.91 12.58
N ARG A 91 23.46 6.36 12.54
CA ARG A 91 22.29 6.89 13.26
C ARG A 91 22.49 6.86 14.77
N LEU A 92 23.05 5.77 15.30
CA LEU A 92 23.12 5.53 16.74
C LEU A 92 24.41 6.07 17.38
N GLY A 93 25.44 6.32 16.56
CA GLY A 93 26.76 6.83 16.99
C GLY A 93 26.86 8.35 17.14
N SER A 94 25.96 9.14 16.54
CA SER A 94 26.00 10.60 16.60
C SER A 94 25.26 11.12 17.84
N GLY A 95 25.99 11.64 18.83
CA GLY A 95 25.41 12.17 20.07
C GLY A 95 24.71 13.52 19.87
N GLY A 96 23.39 13.52 19.78
CA GLY A 96 22.56 14.73 19.78
C GLY A 96 21.20 14.43 20.41
N GLY A 97 21.03 14.85 21.67
CA GLY A 97 19.79 14.72 22.42
C GLY A 97 18.71 15.68 21.90
N GLY A 98 17.78 15.13 21.13
CA GLY A 98 16.41 15.63 21.07
C GLY A 98 15.57 14.77 22.00
N ALA A 99 15.04 15.37 23.07
CA ALA A 99 14.07 14.74 23.94
C ALA A 99 12.73 14.57 23.19
N ALA A 100 12.65 13.55 22.35
CA ALA A 100 11.44 12.76 22.21
C ALA A 100 11.75 11.45 22.94
N ARG A 101 10.83 11.00 23.81
CA ARG A 101 10.94 9.67 24.38
C ARG A 101 10.99 8.69 23.20
N ALA A 102 12.14 8.05 23.01
CA ALA A 102 12.36 7.06 21.96
C ALA A 102 12.80 5.73 22.61
N GLY A 103 12.12 5.35 23.68
CA GLY A 103 11.51 4.03 23.73
C GLY A 103 10.16 4.18 23.02
N ASP A 104 9.84 3.26 22.12
CA ASP A 104 8.85 3.36 21.03
C ASP A 104 9.34 4.11 19.78
N VAL A 105 10.27 3.52 19.03
CA VAL A 105 9.79 3.13 17.69
C VAL A 105 9.08 1.81 17.98
N PRO A 106 7.74 1.76 17.95
CA PRO A 106 7.07 0.48 18.12
C PRO A 106 7.74 -0.46 17.12
N LYS A 107 8.27 -1.60 17.59
CA LYS A 107 8.11 -2.81 16.78
C LYS A 107 6.65 -2.74 16.41
N GLU A 108 6.34 -2.53 15.14
CA GLU A 108 4.96 -2.55 14.73
C GLU A 108 4.39 -3.83 15.33
N ASP A 109 3.36 -3.69 16.16
CA ASP A 109 2.73 -4.86 16.75
C ASP A 109 2.41 -5.79 15.58
N LEU A 110 2.90 -7.03 15.62
CA LEU A 110 2.81 -7.91 14.46
C LEU A 110 1.35 -8.01 14.02
N ASN A 111 0.38 -7.98 14.95
CA ASN A 111 -1.03 -7.98 14.59
C ASN A 111 -1.47 -6.70 13.88
N GLU A 112 -0.97 -5.52 14.27
CA GLU A 112 -1.17 -4.29 13.49
C GLU A 112 -0.60 -4.40 12.08
N ARG A 113 0.59 -4.98 11.93
CA ARG A 113 1.22 -5.25 10.62
C ARG A 113 0.37 -6.18 9.76
N LEU A 114 -0.04 -7.30 10.34
CA LEU A 114 -0.90 -8.27 9.68
C LEU A 114 -2.23 -7.64 9.29
N LYS A 115 -2.84 -6.85 10.19
CA LYS A 115 -4.08 -6.14 9.93
C LYS A 115 -3.91 -5.15 8.78
N ARG A 116 -2.81 -4.38 8.72
CA ARG A 116 -2.53 -3.48 7.59
C ARG A 116 -2.36 -4.25 6.28
N LEU A 117 -1.64 -5.37 6.28
CA LEU A 117 -1.45 -6.21 5.10
C LEU A 117 -2.77 -6.81 4.62
N ILE A 118 -3.59 -7.35 5.53
CA ILE A 118 -4.92 -7.90 5.24
C ILE A 118 -5.85 -6.84 4.65
N ASN A 119 -5.77 -5.60 5.13
CA ASN A 119 -6.61 -4.49 4.68
C ASN A 119 -5.98 -3.64 3.56
N ALA A 120 -4.85 -4.06 2.99
CA ALA A 120 -4.16 -3.31 1.93
C ALA A 120 -4.99 -3.22 0.63
N ALA A 121 -5.90 -4.17 0.41
CA ALA A 121 -6.88 -4.16 -0.66
C ALA A 121 -8.20 -4.82 -0.20
N PRO A 122 -9.34 -4.53 -0.86
CA PRO A 122 -10.62 -5.18 -0.56
C PRO A 122 -10.59 -6.71 -0.68
N CYS A 123 -9.70 -7.24 -1.54
CA CYS A 123 -9.43 -8.66 -1.64
C CYS A 123 -7.91 -8.88 -1.63
N MET A 124 -7.42 -9.61 -0.62
CA MET A 124 -6.00 -9.94 -0.43
C MET A 124 -5.78 -11.46 -0.51
N LEU A 125 -4.84 -11.87 -1.36
CA LEU A 125 -4.39 -13.25 -1.51
C LEU A 125 -2.98 -13.42 -0.93
N PHE A 126 -2.84 -14.18 0.14
CA PHE A 126 -1.55 -14.59 0.68
C PHE A 126 -1.16 -15.94 0.09
N MET A 127 -0.09 -15.98 -0.70
CA MET A 127 0.28 -17.15 -1.51
C MET A 127 1.80 -17.39 -1.53
N LYS A 128 2.21 -18.56 -2.02
CA LYS A 128 3.62 -18.89 -2.25
C LYS A 128 4.02 -18.42 -3.66
N GLY A 129 4.88 -17.41 -3.75
CA GLY A 129 5.22 -16.72 -5.00
C GLY A 129 4.25 -15.58 -5.32
N SER A 130 4.13 -15.25 -6.61
CA SER A 130 3.24 -14.20 -7.11
C SER A 130 2.19 -14.76 -8.09
N PRO A 131 1.16 -13.98 -8.46
CA PRO A 131 0.20 -14.39 -9.48
C PRO A 131 0.84 -14.71 -10.83
N GLN A 132 1.93 -14.01 -11.18
CA GLN A 132 2.69 -14.25 -12.41
C GLN A 132 3.63 -15.46 -12.27
N GLU A 133 4.17 -15.69 -11.07
CA GLU A 133 5.13 -16.76 -10.78
C GLU A 133 4.72 -17.56 -9.52
N PRO A 134 3.66 -18.39 -9.59
CA PRO A 134 3.22 -19.18 -8.45
C PRO A 134 4.19 -20.33 -8.17
N ARG A 135 4.67 -20.41 -6.92
CA ARG A 135 5.70 -21.38 -6.47
C ARG A 135 5.12 -22.64 -5.81
N CYS A 136 3.80 -22.83 -5.87
CA CYS A 136 3.10 -23.99 -5.32
C CYS A 136 1.87 -24.33 -6.15
N GLY A 137 1.52 -25.62 -6.27
CA GLY A 137 0.35 -26.09 -7.03
C GLY A 137 -0.97 -25.49 -6.55
N PHE A 138 -1.17 -25.37 -5.23
CA PHE A 138 -2.37 -24.74 -4.66
C PHE A 138 -2.43 -23.24 -4.97
N SER A 139 -1.30 -22.55 -4.88
CA SER A 139 -1.18 -21.14 -5.26
C SER A 139 -1.44 -20.91 -6.75
N ARG A 140 -1.04 -21.84 -7.61
CA ARG A 140 -1.35 -21.79 -9.05
C ARG A 140 -2.85 -21.98 -9.30
N GLN A 141 -3.49 -22.94 -8.63
CA GLN A 141 -4.92 -23.22 -8.79
C GLN A 141 -5.79 -22.03 -8.35
N ILE A 142 -5.49 -21.41 -7.20
CA ILE A 142 -6.31 -20.29 -6.72
C ILE A 142 -6.20 -19.07 -7.63
N VAL A 143 -5.00 -18.77 -8.13
CA VAL A 143 -4.77 -17.69 -9.10
C VAL A 143 -5.59 -17.93 -10.38
N GLN A 144 -5.63 -19.17 -10.85
CA GLN A 144 -6.40 -19.55 -12.03
C GLN A 144 -7.91 -19.36 -11.80
N ILE A 145 -8.44 -19.85 -10.67
CA ILE A 145 -9.87 -19.70 -10.33
C ILE A 145 -10.26 -18.22 -10.25
N LEU A 146 -9.50 -17.41 -9.50
CA LEU A 146 -9.80 -15.99 -9.36
C LEU A 146 -9.74 -15.26 -10.71
N LYS A 147 -8.81 -15.66 -11.59
CA LYS A 147 -8.71 -15.13 -12.95
C LYS A 147 -9.91 -15.51 -13.82
N ASP A 148 -10.33 -16.77 -13.79
CA ASP A 148 -11.44 -17.27 -14.61
C ASP A 148 -12.78 -16.63 -14.23
N HIS A 149 -12.94 -16.29 -12.94
CA HIS A 149 -14.09 -15.56 -12.41
C HIS A 149 -13.91 -14.02 -12.39
N ASN A 150 -12.86 -13.51 -13.03
CA ASN A 150 -12.57 -12.08 -13.15
C ASN A 150 -12.53 -11.32 -11.80
N VAL A 151 -12.10 -12.00 -10.73
CA VAL A 151 -11.97 -11.43 -9.40
C VAL A 151 -10.71 -10.56 -9.36
N GLN A 152 -10.88 -9.30 -8.94
CA GLN A 152 -9.76 -8.40 -8.69
C GLN A 152 -9.23 -8.58 -7.27
N TYR A 153 -7.92 -8.78 -7.15
CA TYR A 153 -7.26 -8.97 -5.86
C TYR A 153 -5.83 -8.43 -5.90
N SER A 154 -5.31 -8.08 -4.73
CA SER A 154 -3.88 -7.90 -4.50
C SER A 154 -3.29 -9.13 -3.84
N SER A 155 -1.99 -9.36 -4.00
CA SER A 155 -1.32 -10.56 -3.47
C SER A 155 -0.09 -10.23 -2.65
N PHE A 156 0.22 -11.09 -1.68
CA PHE A 156 1.45 -11.04 -0.89
C PHE A 156 2.18 -12.38 -0.95
N ASP A 157 3.48 -12.36 -1.27
CA ASP A 157 4.33 -13.56 -1.27
C ASP A 157 4.83 -13.86 0.15
N ILE A 158 4.23 -14.86 0.78
CA ILE A 158 4.58 -15.29 2.14
C ILE A 158 5.98 -15.92 2.23
N LEU A 159 6.60 -16.29 1.11
CA LEU A 159 7.98 -16.80 1.12
C LEU A 159 9.01 -15.68 1.27
N SER A 160 8.61 -14.43 1.01
CA SER A 160 9.48 -13.26 1.19
C SER A 160 9.56 -12.77 2.64
N ASP A 161 8.63 -13.21 3.50
CA ASP A 161 8.53 -12.76 4.90
C ASP A 161 8.03 -13.88 5.81
N GLU A 162 8.96 -14.50 6.54
CA GLU A 162 8.66 -15.63 7.43
C GLU A 162 7.88 -15.20 8.68
N GLU A 163 8.02 -13.96 9.14
CA GLU A 163 7.29 -13.43 10.30
C GLU A 163 5.80 -13.26 9.95
N VAL A 164 5.50 -12.64 8.80
CA VAL A 164 4.13 -12.54 8.27
C VAL A 164 3.56 -13.93 8.01
N ARG A 165 4.37 -14.85 7.46
CA ARG A 165 3.94 -16.22 7.15
C ARG A 165 3.49 -16.99 8.39
N GLN A 166 4.24 -16.93 9.48
CA GLN A 166 3.88 -17.63 10.72
C GLN A 166 2.81 -16.85 11.50
N GLY A 167 2.89 -15.52 11.48
CA GLY A 167 1.93 -14.63 12.10
C GLY A 167 0.51 -14.84 11.59
N LEU A 168 0.31 -14.85 10.26
CA LEU A 168 -1.02 -15.03 9.67
C LEU A 168 -1.70 -16.34 10.04
N LYS A 169 -0.97 -17.46 10.10
CA LYS A 169 -1.55 -18.75 10.52
C LYS A 169 -2.13 -18.68 11.93
N THR A 170 -1.43 -17.98 12.81
CA THR A 170 -1.83 -17.79 14.21
C THR A 170 -2.97 -16.79 14.30
N TYR A 171 -2.86 -15.66 13.61
CA TYR A 171 -3.84 -14.58 13.60
C TYR A 171 -5.22 -15.04 13.11
N SER A 172 -5.26 -15.83 12.04
CA SER A 172 -6.51 -16.29 11.42
C SER A 172 -6.94 -17.68 11.87
N ASN A 173 -6.17 -18.32 12.75
CA ASN A 173 -6.35 -19.71 13.15
C ASN A 173 -6.48 -20.66 11.93
N TRP A 174 -5.70 -20.40 10.87
CA TRP A 174 -5.74 -21.16 9.62
C TRP A 174 -4.38 -21.76 9.27
N PRO A 175 -4.26 -23.10 9.13
CA PRO A 175 -2.94 -23.76 9.12
C PRO A 175 -2.18 -23.66 7.77
N THR A 176 -2.88 -23.41 6.66
CA THR A 176 -2.34 -23.59 5.31
C THR A 176 -2.36 -22.31 4.46
N TYR A 177 -1.70 -22.38 3.31
CA TYR A 177 -1.73 -21.36 2.25
C TYR A 177 -2.08 -22.05 0.92
N PRO A 178 -2.75 -21.36 -0.01
CA PRO A 178 -3.10 -19.94 0.00
C PRO A 178 -4.21 -19.56 1.01
N GLN A 179 -4.21 -18.31 1.48
CA GLN A 179 -5.30 -17.72 2.28
C GLN A 179 -5.89 -16.53 1.54
N VAL A 180 -7.22 -16.45 1.46
CA VAL A 180 -7.96 -15.34 0.83
C VAL A 180 -8.68 -14.54 1.91
N TYR A 181 -8.50 -13.22 1.87
CA TYR A 181 -9.21 -12.28 2.73
C TYR A 181 -10.07 -11.35 1.89
N VAL A 182 -11.30 -11.10 2.34
CA VAL A 182 -12.25 -10.16 1.74
C VAL A 182 -12.69 -9.16 2.79
N SER A 183 -12.59 -7.87 2.49
CA SER A 183 -12.97 -6.77 3.40
C SER A 183 -12.37 -6.89 4.81
N GLY A 184 -11.15 -7.41 4.89
CA GLY A 184 -10.42 -7.56 6.15
C GLY A 184 -10.67 -8.87 6.90
N GLU A 185 -11.56 -9.73 6.41
CA GLU A 185 -11.93 -11.00 7.06
C GLU A 185 -11.42 -12.20 6.25
N LEU A 186 -11.04 -13.28 6.94
CA LEU A 186 -10.61 -14.52 6.29
C LEU A 186 -11.82 -15.17 5.62
N LEU A 187 -11.76 -15.33 4.29
CA LEU A 187 -12.73 -16.13 3.55
C LEU A 187 -12.37 -17.62 3.59
N GLY A 188 -11.09 -17.95 3.46
CA GLY A 188 -10.60 -19.33 3.58
C GLY A 188 -9.44 -19.68 2.65
N GLY A 189 -9.21 -20.97 2.47
CA GLY A 189 -8.22 -21.54 1.58
C GLY A 189 -8.78 -21.93 0.20
N LEU A 190 -7.97 -22.64 -0.59
CA LEU A 190 -8.36 -23.08 -1.94
C LEU A 190 -9.61 -23.98 -1.96
N ASP A 191 -9.76 -24.83 -0.95
CA ASP A 191 -10.91 -25.72 -0.74
C ASP A 191 -12.21 -24.93 -0.64
N ILE A 192 -12.27 -23.95 0.25
CA ILE A 192 -13.45 -23.07 0.42
C ILE A 192 -13.75 -22.30 -0.87
N ILE A 193 -12.72 -21.79 -1.56
CA ILE A 193 -12.92 -21.11 -2.84
C ILE A 193 -13.51 -22.04 -3.90
N LYS A 194 -13.11 -23.32 -3.95
CA LYS A 194 -13.70 -24.30 -4.87
C LYS A 194 -15.16 -24.60 -4.52
N GLU A 195 -15.48 -24.75 -3.23
CA GLU A 195 -16.86 -24.94 -2.78
C GLU A 195 -17.76 -23.76 -3.19
N LEU A 196 -17.28 -22.53 -3.06
CA LEU A 196 -18.01 -21.32 -3.50
C LEU A 196 -18.19 -21.24 -5.02
N VAL A 197 -17.26 -21.78 -5.80
CA VAL A 197 -17.42 -21.92 -7.26
C VAL A 197 -18.51 -22.94 -7.56
N GLU A 198 -18.48 -24.09 -6.89
CA GLU A 198 -19.44 -25.18 -7.09
C GLU A 198 -20.86 -24.78 -6.67
N SER A 199 -21.02 -23.99 -5.61
CA SER A 199 -22.30 -23.46 -5.17
C SER A 199 -22.80 -22.26 -5.99
N GLY A 200 -21.93 -21.64 -6.79
CA GLY A 200 -22.24 -20.42 -7.53
C GLY A 200 -22.27 -19.15 -6.67
N GLU A 201 -21.78 -19.21 -5.43
CA GLU A 201 -21.80 -18.08 -4.49
C GLU A 201 -20.53 -17.21 -4.55
N LEU A 202 -19.50 -17.65 -5.27
CA LEU A 202 -18.21 -16.95 -5.37
C LEU A 202 -18.38 -15.48 -5.75
N GLU A 203 -19.12 -15.19 -6.83
CA GLU A 203 -19.27 -13.82 -7.34
C GLU A 203 -19.95 -12.86 -6.36
N ASN A 204 -20.81 -13.39 -5.48
CA ASN A 204 -21.49 -12.60 -4.45
C ASN A 204 -20.62 -12.37 -3.22
N THR A 205 -19.55 -13.17 -3.07
CA THR A 205 -18.67 -13.17 -1.90
C THR A 205 -17.55 -12.14 -2.03
N PHE A 206 -17.06 -11.88 -3.24
CA PHE A 206 -16.00 -10.89 -3.45
C PHE A 206 -16.55 -9.48 -3.59
N PRO A 207 -15.81 -8.45 -3.17
CA PRO A 207 -16.19 -7.08 -3.42
C PRO A 207 -16.27 -6.91 -4.93
N LYS A 208 -17.46 -6.59 -5.42
CA LYS A 208 -17.58 -6.04 -6.77
C LYS A 208 -16.61 -4.89 -6.82
N THR A 209 -15.76 -4.84 -7.84
CA THR A 209 -14.85 -3.73 -8.09
C THR A 209 -15.53 -2.41 -7.73
N VAL A 210 -14.81 -1.41 -7.21
CA VAL A 210 -15.34 -0.04 -7.32
C VAL A 210 -15.47 0.19 -8.81
N SER A 211 -16.64 -0.12 -9.35
CA SER A 211 -16.83 -0.21 -10.77
C SER A 211 -16.61 1.19 -11.31
N LEU A 212 -16.13 1.30 -12.53
CA LEU A 212 -16.09 2.58 -13.22
C LEU A 212 -17.44 3.30 -13.05
N GLU A 213 -18.55 2.56 -13.12
CA GLU A 213 -19.90 3.04 -12.80
C GLU A 213 -20.03 3.73 -11.42
N ASN A 214 -19.50 3.14 -10.34
CA ASN A 214 -19.52 3.75 -9.00
C ASN A 214 -18.66 5.02 -8.93
N ARG A 215 -17.49 5.02 -9.58
CA ARG A 215 -16.63 6.22 -9.68
C ARG A 215 -17.33 7.33 -10.47
N LEU A 216 -17.96 7.00 -11.60
CA LEU A 216 -18.73 7.93 -12.41
C LEU A 216 -19.90 8.51 -11.61
N LYS A 217 -20.67 7.66 -10.92
CA LYS A 217 -21.75 8.09 -10.02
C LYS A 217 -21.24 9.06 -8.96
N SER A 218 -20.10 8.76 -8.32
CA SER A 218 -19.50 9.66 -7.33
C SER A 218 -19.07 11.00 -7.92
N LEU A 219 -18.50 11.02 -9.13
CA LEU A 219 -18.09 12.26 -9.80
C LEU A 219 -19.29 13.10 -10.25
N ILE A 220 -20.32 12.46 -10.82
CA ILE A 220 -21.55 13.11 -11.27
C ILE A 220 -22.26 13.76 -10.07
N ASN A 221 -22.31 13.07 -8.94
CA ASN A 221 -23.00 13.55 -7.73
C ASN A 221 -22.12 14.42 -6.82
N LYS A 222 -20.91 14.79 -7.25
CA LYS A 222 -20.01 15.64 -6.46
C LYS A 222 -20.59 17.04 -6.22
N SER A 223 -21.42 17.52 -7.14
CA SER A 223 -22.12 18.80 -7.05
C SER A 223 -23.55 18.66 -7.59
N PRO A 224 -24.55 19.41 -7.09
CA PRO A 224 -25.89 19.42 -7.66
C PRO A 224 -25.93 19.78 -9.14
N VAL A 225 -24.98 20.59 -9.60
CA VAL A 225 -24.78 20.91 -11.02
C VAL A 225 -23.33 20.63 -11.37
N MET A 226 -23.12 19.61 -12.21
CA MET A 226 -21.80 19.09 -12.56
C MET A 226 -21.59 19.13 -14.08
N LEU A 227 -20.53 19.79 -14.52
CA LEU A 227 -20.18 19.95 -15.93
C LEU A 227 -18.88 19.23 -16.28
N PHE A 228 -18.98 18.18 -17.10
CA PHE A 228 -17.81 17.48 -17.64
C PHE A 228 -17.41 18.12 -18.97
N MET A 229 -16.19 18.65 -19.06
CA MET A 229 -15.75 19.43 -20.22
C MET A 229 -14.24 19.30 -20.47
N LYS A 230 -13.78 19.86 -21.59
CA LYS A 230 -12.35 19.92 -21.94
C LYS A 230 -11.75 21.18 -21.31
N GLY A 231 -10.94 21.00 -20.26
CA GLY A 231 -10.46 22.06 -19.39
C GLY A 231 -11.35 22.28 -18.16
N ASN A 232 -11.23 23.44 -17.52
CA ASN A 232 -11.98 23.86 -16.33
C ASN A 232 -12.50 25.30 -16.50
N LYS A 233 -13.12 25.86 -15.44
CA LYS A 233 -13.67 27.23 -15.44
C LYS A 233 -12.62 28.29 -15.78
N GLU A 234 -11.38 28.09 -15.35
CA GLU A 234 -10.29 29.04 -15.51
C GLU A 234 -9.61 28.92 -16.89
N ALA A 235 -9.58 27.72 -17.46
CA ALA A 235 -8.84 27.37 -18.66
C ALA A 235 -9.59 26.37 -19.55
N ALA A 236 -10.58 26.88 -20.31
CA ALA A 236 -11.29 26.08 -21.31
C ALA A 236 -10.39 25.76 -22.53
N LYS A 237 -10.27 24.46 -22.86
CA LYS A 237 -9.38 23.94 -23.93
C LYS A 237 -10.12 23.68 -25.26
N CYS A 238 -11.40 24.04 -25.36
CA CYS A 238 -12.22 23.80 -26.54
C CYS A 238 -13.30 24.88 -26.71
N GLY A 239 -13.64 25.26 -27.95
CA GLY A 239 -14.66 26.27 -28.24
C GLY A 239 -16.05 25.93 -27.68
N PHE A 240 -16.47 24.66 -27.77
CA PHE A 240 -17.74 24.21 -27.18
C PHE A 240 -17.75 24.32 -25.66
N SER A 241 -16.61 24.01 -25.01
CA SER A 241 -16.45 24.16 -23.57
C SER A 241 -16.49 25.63 -23.13
N ARG A 242 -15.96 26.54 -23.95
CA ARG A 242 -16.08 27.98 -23.67
C ARG A 242 -17.52 28.49 -23.79
N GLN A 243 -18.22 28.09 -24.85
CA GLN A 243 -19.61 28.50 -25.06
C GLN A 243 -20.56 28.03 -23.94
N ILE A 244 -20.40 26.79 -23.45
CA ILE A 244 -21.24 26.32 -22.34
C ILE A 244 -20.93 27.08 -21.04
N LEU A 245 -19.66 27.40 -20.75
CA LEU A 245 -19.30 28.19 -19.58
C LEU A 245 -19.95 29.58 -19.62
N GLU A 246 -19.94 30.25 -20.78
CA GLU A 246 -20.61 31.55 -20.95
C GLU A 246 -22.12 31.46 -20.65
N ILE A 247 -22.77 30.39 -21.12
CA ILE A 247 -24.19 30.14 -20.84
C ILE A 247 -24.42 29.88 -19.34
N MET A 248 -23.65 28.98 -18.73
CA MET A 248 -23.77 28.61 -17.33
C MET A 248 -23.51 29.81 -16.41
N ASN A 249 -22.48 30.60 -16.69
CA ASN A 249 -22.18 31.82 -15.94
C ASN A 249 -23.30 32.86 -16.05
N SER A 250 -23.95 32.97 -17.21
CA SER A 250 -25.10 33.86 -17.39
C SER A 250 -26.37 33.40 -16.67
N ALA A 251 -26.47 32.11 -16.33
CA ALA A 251 -27.64 31.55 -15.64
C ALA A 251 -27.64 31.87 -14.13
N GLY A 252 -26.51 32.28 -13.56
CA GLY A 252 -26.40 32.69 -12.16
C GLY A 252 -26.58 31.55 -11.14
N VAL A 253 -26.34 30.29 -11.55
CA VAL A 253 -26.38 29.11 -10.68
C VAL A 253 -24.96 28.62 -10.43
N GLU A 254 -24.67 28.22 -9.19
CA GLU A 254 -23.40 27.58 -8.83
C GLU A 254 -23.29 26.19 -9.45
N TYR A 255 -22.15 25.89 -10.06
CA TYR A 255 -21.86 24.59 -10.68
C TYR A 255 -20.39 24.23 -10.52
N GLU A 256 -20.06 22.96 -10.65
CA GLU A 256 -18.66 22.48 -10.64
C GLU A 256 -18.24 21.95 -12.02
N THR A 257 -16.93 21.90 -12.25
CA THR A 257 -16.38 21.38 -13.52
C THR A 257 -15.41 20.22 -13.31
N PHE A 258 -15.31 19.32 -14.28
CA PHE A 258 -14.31 18.26 -14.34
C PHE A 258 -13.61 18.27 -15.71
N ASP A 259 -12.26 18.35 -15.70
CA ASP A 259 -11.45 18.28 -16.93
C ASP A 259 -11.27 16.82 -17.38
N ILE A 260 -12.05 16.42 -18.37
CA ILE A 260 -12.00 15.07 -18.97
C ILE A 260 -10.71 14.78 -19.73
N LEU A 261 -9.88 15.78 -20.02
CA LEU A 261 -8.58 15.56 -20.67
C LEU A 261 -7.52 15.03 -19.71
N GLY A 262 -7.71 15.21 -18.40
CA GLY A 262 -6.82 14.66 -17.38
C GLY A 262 -7.09 13.20 -17.03
N ASP A 263 -8.19 12.63 -17.51
CA ASP A 263 -8.71 11.34 -17.06
C ASP A 263 -9.42 10.59 -18.20
N GLU A 264 -8.65 9.84 -18.99
CA GLU A 264 -9.17 9.14 -20.18
C GLU A 264 -10.15 8.03 -19.82
N GLU A 265 -10.02 7.43 -18.64
CA GLU A 265 -10.92 6.39 -18.14
C GLU A 265 -12.31 6.96 -17.84
N VAL A 266 -12.38 8.07 -17.10
CA VAL A 266 -13.64 8.80 -16.87
C VAL A 266 -14.24 9.30 -18.18
N ARG A 267 -13.40 9.79 -19.09
CA ARG A 267 -13.84 10.31 -20.39
C ARG A 267 -14.54 9.25 -21.24
N GLN A 268 -13.94 8.06 -21.38
CA GLN A 268 -14.56 6.99 -22.14
C GLN A 268 -15.74 6.39 -21.37
N GLY A 269 -15.60 6.24 -20.05
CA GLY A 269 -16.64 5.77 -19.15
C GLY A 269 -17.93 6.58 -19.23
N LEU A 270 -17.84 7.91 -19.18
CA LEU A 270 -19.02 8.80 -19.25
C LEU A 270 -19.78 8.67 -20.57
N LYS A 271 -19.10 8.50 -21.72
CA LYS A 271 -19.79 8.32 -23.00
C LYS A 271 -20.66 7.08 -23.00
N THR A 272 -20.13 5.99 -22.47
CA THR A 272 -20.86 4.72 -22.36
C THR A 272 -21.95 4.80 -21.30
N TYR A 273 -21.65 5.35 -20.12
CA TYR A 273 -22.58 5.46 -18.98
C TYR A 273 -23.81 6.30 -19.32
N SER A 274 -23.60 7.44 -19.97
CA SER A 274 -24.66 8.38 -20.34
C SER A 274 -25.34 8.07 -21.66
N ASN A 275 -24.81 7.11 -22.42
CA ASN A 275 -25.14 6.89 -23.83
C ASN A 275 -25.03 8.19 -24.67
N TRP A 276 -24.09 9.09 -24.32
CA TRP A 276 -23.90 10.38 -24.99
C TRP A 276 -22.49 10.50 -25.59
N PRO A 277 -22.35 10.69 -26.92
CA PRO A 277 -21.06 10.50 -27.61
C PRO A 277 -20.07 11.66 -27.41
N THR A 278 -20.53 12.86 -27.05
CA THR A 278 -19.75 14.10 -27.09
C THR A 278 -19.62 14.79 -25.73
N PHE A 279 -18.70 15.76 -25.66
CA PHE A 279 -18.54 16.68 -24.53
C PHE A 279 -18.62 18.11 -25.06
N PRO A 280 -19.11 19.08 -24.26
CA PRO A 280 -19.40 18.99 -22.82
C PRO A 280 -20.67 18.18 -22.49
N GLN A 281 -20.74 17.62 -21.27
CA GLN A 281 -21.93 16.96 -20.71
C GLN A 281 -22.31 17.64 -19.40
N LEU A 282 -23.56 18.10 -19.30
CA LEU A 282 -24.12 18.73 -18.10
C LEU A 282 -25.01 17.74 -17.35
N TYR A 283 -24.78 17.64 -16.03
CA TYR A 283 -25.61 16.87 -15.12
C TYR A 283 -26.22 17.76 -14.05
N VAL A 284 -27.47 17.49 -13.69
CA VAL A 284 -28.17 18.11 -12.56
C VAL A 284 -28.73 17.02 -11.65
N LYS A 285 -28.42 17.07 -10.36
CA LYS A 285 -28.86 16.10 -9.34
C LYS A 285 -28.65 14.63 -9.73
N GLY A 286 -27.55 14.32 -10.43
CA GLY A 286 -27.24 12.96 -10.85
C GLY A 286 -27.70 12.60 -12.27
N GLU A 287 -28.55 13.42 -12.89
CA GLU A 287 -29.19 13.13 -14.17
C GLU A 287 -28.56 13.92 -15.31
N LEU A 288 -28.40 13.28 -16.47
CA LEU A 288 -27.87 13.94 -17.67
C LEU A 288 -28.93 14.89 -18.24
N ILE A 289 -28.59 16.18 -18.33
CA ILE A 289 -29.38 17.18 -19.04
C ILE A 289 -29.05 17.17 -20.53
N GLY A 290 -27.77 17.08 -20.88
CA GLY A 290 -27.32 16.96 -22.27
C GLY A 290 -26.03 17.73 -22.58
N GLY A 291 -25.82 17.95 -23.86
CA GLY A 291 -24.69 18.71 -24.41
C GLY A 291 -24.95 20.21 -24.54
N LEU A 292 -24.02 20.90 -25.20
CA LEU A 292 -24.12 22.35 -25.44
C LEU A 292 -25.37 22.75 -26.24
N ASP A 293 -25.76 21.93 -27.22
CA ASP A 293 -26.94 22.10 -28.05
C ASP A 293 -28.23 22.15 -27.22
N ILE A 294 -28.43 21.15 -26.35
CA ILE A 294 -29.58 21.10 -25.44
C ILE A 294 -29.56 22.29 -24.47
N VAL A 295 -28.40 22.62 -23.92
CA VAL A 295 -28.25 23.77 -22.99
C VAL A 295 -28.56 25.10 -23.68
N LYS A 296 -28.25 25.25 -24.97
CA LYS A 296 -28.65 26.43 -25.75
C LYS A 296 -30.15 26.50 -25.93
N GLU A 297 -30.79 25.39 -26.31
CA GLU A 297 -32.23 25.30 -26.48
C GLU A 297 -32.97 25.65 -25.17
N LEU A 298 -32.54 25.08 -24.04
CA LEU A 298 -33.09 25.41 -22.71
C LEU A 298 -32.94 26.90 -22.37
N LYS A 299 -31.83 27.54 -22.78
CA LYS A 299 -31.63 28.98 -22.59
C LYS A 299 -32.56 29.80 -23.46
N GLU A 300 -32.72 29.43 -24.73
CA GLU A 300 -33.58 30.11 -25.70
C GLU A 300 -35.05 30.02 -25.30
N ASN A 301 -35.47 28.89 -24.73
CA ASN A 301 -36.83 28.66 -24.25
C ASN A 301 -37.08 29.22 -22.82
N GLY A 302 -36.04 29.73 -22.14
CA GLY A 302 -36.14 30.30 -20.79
C GLY A 302 -36.25 29.27 -19.66
N GLU A 303 -36.04 27.98 -19.94
CA GLU A 303 -36.17 26.86 -18.99
C GLU A 303 -34.85 26.53 -18.28
N LEU A 304 -33.72 27.03 -18.77
CA LEU A 304 -32.40 26.66 -18.23
C LEU A 304 -32.29 26.90 -16.71
N ALA A 305 -32.81 28.03 -16.21
CA ALA A 305 -32.68 28.36 -14.80
C ALA A 305 -33.48 27.41 -13.88
N SER A 306 -34.67 26.96 -14.29
CA SER A 306 -35.47 25.99 -13.53
C SER A 306 -34.84 24.60 -13.57
N VAL A 307 -34.34 24.19 -14.74
CA VAL A 307 -33.59 22.93 -14.92
C VAL A 307 -32.39 22.89 -13.98
N LEU A 308 -31.57 23.95 -13.94
CA LEU A 308 -30.36 24.00 -13.12
C LEU A 308 -30.64 23.99 -11.61
N LYS A 309 -31.81 24.48 -11.17
CA LYS A 309 -32.26 24.37 -9.77
C LYS A 309 -32.85 22.98 -9.45
N GLY A 310 -33.08 22.17 -10.49
CA GLY A 310 -33.75 20.88 -10.41
C GLY A 310 -35.20 21.04 -9.95
N GLU A 311 -35.91 22.02 -10.53
CA GLU A 311 -37.34 22.29 -10.36
C GLU A 311 -38.21 21.60 -11.44
N ASN A 312 -37.59 20.74 -12.26
CA ASN A 312 -38.25 19.95 -13.29
C ASN A 312 -38.70 18.57 -12.79
#